data_AF-A0A3B1JN62-F1
#
_entry.id   AF-A0A3B1JN62-F1
#
_cell.length_a   1.000
_cell.length_b   1.000
_cell.length_c   1.000
_cell.angle_alpha   90.00
_cell.angle_beta   90.00
_cell.angle_gamma   90.00
#
_symmetry.space_group_name_H-M   'P 1'
#
loop_
_entity.id
_entity.type
_entity.pdbx_description
1 polymer ?
#
loop_
_entity_poly.entity_id
_entity_poly.type
_entity_poly.pdbx_seq_one_letter_code
_entity_poly.pdbx_strand_id
1 'polypeptide(L)'
;TKFFSVKMVDIEEDSQLGLESEEEYEELSDGELQEAFAKGLLKPGLNIPLEEPKKAANNVEGLKKCLADFKKNLPWVERLDLTNKPVDDVLAKAEGRPSNDDVNPEDDFQREMYFISKAQATVLEMSKTDQHHQKIRKKLMQKQVAMENSEKAKKLREQRKFGKKVQVEVLQKRQKQKRDMMTAVKKYQRGMTDKLDFLEGDKEGKNGPASSKNRWAKEEGERDLSRV
;
A
#
# COMPACT_ATOMS: atom_id res chain seq x y z
N THR A 1 0.02 67.97 5.85
CA THR A 1 -1.07 68.31 4.92
C THR A 1 -0.47 69.00 3.71
N LYS A 2 -0.26 68.29 2.60
CA LYS A 2 0.25 68.87 1.35
C LYS A 2 -0.87 68.78 0.31
N PHE A 3 -1.44 69.94 0.00
CA PHE A 3 -2.42 70.14 -1.07
C PHE A 3 -1.71 69.98 -2.42
N PHE A 4 -2.23 69.11 -3.29
CA PHE A 4 -1.85 69.06 -4.69
C PHE A 4 -2.90 69.83 -5.51
N SER A 5 -2.42 70.88 -6.16
CA SER A 5 -3.17 71.78 -7.05
C SER A 5 -3.40 71.08 -8.40
N VAL A 6 -4.66 70.98 -8.81
CA VAL A 6 -5.06 70.58 -10.16
C VAL A 6 -5.01 71.83 -11.03
N LYS A 7 -4.23 71.79 -12.12
CA LYS A 7 -4.23 72.82 -13.16
C LYS A 7 -5.45 72.61 -14.05
N MET A 8 -6.37 73.57 -14.03
CA MET A 8 -7.35 73.81 -15.09
C MET A 8 -6.58 74.15 -16.37
N VAL A 9 -6.89 73.45 -17.45
CA VAL A 9 -6.48 73.82 -18.80
C VAL A 9 -7.70 74.44 -19.44
N ASP A 10 -7.60 75.74 -19.71
CA ASP A 10 -8.54 76.50 -20.52
C ASP A 10 -8.54 75.92 -21.93
N ILE A 11 -9.69 75.46 -22.39
CA ILE A 11 -9.93 75.04 -23.77
C ILE A 11 -10.86 76.07 -24.37
N GLU A 12 -10.30 76.84 -25.29
CA GLU A 12 -10.93 77.95 -26.00
C GLU A 12 -12.13 77.47 -26.84
N GLU A 13 -13.14 78.33 -26.81
CA GLU A 13 -14.43 78.26 -27.48
C GLU A 13 -14.26 78.64 -28.95
N ASP A 14 -14.11 77.66 -29.85
CA ASP A 14 -14.28 77.87 -31.28
C ASP A 14 -15.66 77.39 -31.72
N SER A 15 -16.56 78.37 -31.85
CA SER A 15 -17.85 78.26 -32.49
C SER A 15 -17.67 78.03 -33.99
N GLN A 16 -17.87 76.79 -34.46
CA GLN A 16 -18.01 76.54 -35.89
C GLN A 16 -19.05 75.46 -36.22
N LEU A 17 -20.23 75.97 -36.60
CA LEU A 17 -21.18 75.43 -37.58
C LEU A 17 -21.88 74.10 -37.23
N GLY A 18 -23.15 74.24 -36.88
CA GLY A 18 -24.12 73.17 -36.98
C GLY A 18 -24.17 72.60 -38.40
N LEU A 19 -23.91 71.31 -38.49
CA LEU A 19 -24.45 70.45 -39.53
C LEU A 19 -25.24 69.38 -38.78
N GLU A 20 -26.55 69.51 -38.91
CA GLU A 20 -27.56 68.54 -38.53
C GLU A 20 -27.23 67.23 -39.27
N SER A 21 -26.61 66.27 -38.58
CA SER A 21 -26.86 64.87 -38.90
C SER A 21 -28.11 64.49 -38.11
N GLU A 22 -29.27 64.70 -38.73
CA GLU A 22 -30.44 63.87 -38.45
C GLU A 22 -30.03 62.43 -38.80
N GLU A 23 -29.35 61.76 -37.86
CA GLU A 23 -29.35 60.31 -37.80
C GLU A 23 -30.78 59.93 -37.51
N GLU A 24 -31.50 59.73 -38.62
CA GLU A 24 -32.83 59.17 -38.71
C GLU A 24 -32.91 58.05 -37.68
N TYR A 25 -33.60 58.35 -36.58
CA TYR A 25 -34.14 57.35 -35.69
C TYR A 25 -35.15 56.58 -36.55
N GLU A 26 -34.66 55.67 -37.39
CA GLU A 26 -35.47 54.69 -38.10
C GLU A 26 -36.16 53.87 -37.00
N GLU A 27 -37.34 54.35 -36.65
CA GLU A 27 -38.29 53.67 -35.80
C GLU A 27 -38.38 52.23 -36.31
N LEU A 28 -38.24 51.28 -35.38
CA LEU A 28 -38.44 49.84 -35.55
C LEU A 28 -39.88 49.53 -35.98
N SER A 29 -40.30 50.09 -37.09
CA SER A 29 -41.62 49.98 -37.67
C SER A 29 -41.66 48.67 -38.43
N ASP A 30 -42.59 47.81 -38.02
CA ASP A 30 -42.87 46.48 -38.57
C ASP A 30 -43.31 46.50 -40.05
N GLY A 31 -43.12 47.61 -40.77
CA GLY A 31 -43.55 47.84 -42.13
C GLY A 31 -42.95 46.84 -43.13
N GLU A 32 -41.65 46.55 -43.02
CA GLU A 32 -41.01 45.55 -43.88
C GLU A 32 -41.57 44.14 -43.66
N LEU A 33 -41.91 43.79 -42.41
CA LEU A 33 -42.53 42.53 -42.04
C LEU A 33 -43.97 42.43 -42.52
N GLN A 34 -44.72 43.54 -42.42
CA GLN A 34 -46.11 43.62 -42.86
C GLN A 34 -46.22 43.55 -44.39
N GLU A 35 -45.27 44.13 -45.12
CA GLU A 35 -45.14 43.95 -46.57
C GLU A 35 -44.80 42.51 -46.95
N ALA A 36 -43.87 41.87 -46.23
CA ALA A 36 -43.50 40.47 -46.49
C ALA A 36 -44.66 39.50 -46.19
N PHE A 37 -45.53 39.83 -45.22
CA PHE A 37 -46.78 39.11 -44.95
C PHE A 37 -47.81 39.34 -46.07
N ALA A 38 -48.00 40.58 -46.50
CA ALA A 38 -48.91 40.94 -47.59
C ALA A 38 -48.49 40.32 -48.95
N LYS A 39 -47.17 40.22 -49.19
CA LYS A 39 -46.57 39.54 -50.35
C LYS A 39 -46.62 38.01 -50.23
N GLY A 40 -47.11 37.45 -49.11
CA GLY A 40 -47.27 36.02 -48.88
C GLY A 40 -45.95 35.25 -48.70
N LEU A 41 -44.83 35.96 -48.54
CA LEU A 41 -43.50 35.38 -48.29
C LEU A 41 -43.41 34.81 -46.86
N LEU A 42 -44.13 35.45 -45.93
CA LEU A 42 -44.27 35.01 -44.54
C LEU A 42 -45.68 34.47 -44.32
N LYS A 43 -45.80 33.20 -43.92
CA LYS A 43 -47.09 32.62 -43.54
C LYS A 43 -47.43 32.97 -42.09
N PRO A 44 -48.69 33.31 -41.76
CA PRO A 44 -49.13 33.38 -40.38
C PRO A 44 -48.90 32.02 -39.71
N GLY A 45 -48.00 32.00 -38.73
CA GLY A 45 -47.61 30.78 -38.02
C GLY A 45 -46.30 30.12 -38.47
N LEU A 46 -45.44 30.79 -39.24
CA LEU A 46 -44.10 30.26 -39.61
C LEU A 46 -43.11 30.15 -38.43
N ASN A 47 -43.48 30.68 -37.26
CA ASN A 47 -42.76 30.42 -36.01
C ASN A 47 -43.19 29.05 -35.49
N ILE A 48 -42.45 28.01 -35.88
CA ILE A 48 -42.54 26.73 -35.17
C ILE A 48 -41.86 26.97 -33.82
N PRO A 49 -42.56 26.85 -32.67
CA PRO A 49 -41.89 26.85 -31.39
C PRO A 49 -40.88 25.70 -31.41
N LEU A 50 -39.60 26.05 -31.49
CA LEU A 50 -38.53 25.09 -31.34
C LEU A 50 -38.54 24.69 -29.87
N GLU A 51 -39.19 23.58 -29.56
CA GLU A 51 -39.09 23.00 -28.23
C GLU A 51 -37.61 22.79 -27.94
N GLU A 52 -37.06 23.56 -27.00
CA GLU A 52 -35.68 23.37 -26.58
C GLU A 52 -35.50 21.89 -26.24
N PRO A 53 -34.42 21.25 -26.72
CA PRO A 53 -34.18 19.85 -26.39
C PRO A 53 -34.22 19.72 -24.88
N LYS A 54 -35.10 18.84 -24.39
CA LYS A 54 -35.32 18.63 -22.96
C LYS A 54 -33.96 18.45 -22.29
N LYS A 55 -33.65 19.29 -21.30
CA LYS A 55 -32.43 19.16 -20.51
C LYS A 55 -32.41 17.76 -19.91
N ALA A 56 -31.49 16.93 -20.36
CA ALA A 56 -31.34 15.58 -19.82
C ALA A 56 -31.06 15.70 -18.32
N ALA A 57 -31.86 15.02 -17.51
CA ALA A 57 -31.53 14.83 -16.10
C ALA A 57 -30.21 14.06 -16.03
N ASN A 58 -29.21 14.60 -15.31
CA ASN A 58 -27.85 14.06 -15.22
C ASN A 58 -27.05 14.05 -16.55
N ASN A 59 -26.82 15.24 -17.12
CA ASN A 59 -25.89 15.38 -18.26
C ASN A 59 -24.42 15.19 -17.82
N VAL A 60 -23.95 13.94 -17.88
CA VAL A 60 -22.59 13.54 -17.50
C VAL A 60 -21.52 14.23 -18.36
N GLU A 61 -21.79 14.47 -19.64
CA GLU A 61 -20.85 15.13 -20.56
C GLU A 61 -20.66 16.60 -20.20
N GLY A 62 -21.76 17.28 -19.90
CA GLY A 62 -21.75 18.66 -19.39
C GLY A 62 -20.97 18.78 -18.08
N LEU A 63 -21.20 17.87 -17.11
CA LEU A 63 -20.45 17.85 -15.85
C LEU A 63 -18.94 17.64 -16.06
N LYS A 64 -18.55 16.74 -16.98
CA LYS A 64 -17.14 16.53 -17.34
C LYS A 64 -16.52 17.76 -17.98
N LYS A 65 -17.27 18.47 -18.84
CA LYS A 65 -16.82 19.73 -19.46
C LYS A 65 -16.59 20.81 -18.40
N CYS A 66 -17.56 21.04 -17.51
CA CYS A 66 -17.40 21.98 -16.40
C CYS A 66 -16.23 21.60 -15.48
N LEU A 67 -16.02 20.30 -15.22
CA LEU A 67 -14.87 19.83 -14.44
C LEU A 67 -13.56 20.15 -15.15
N ALA A 68 -13.48 19.99 -16.48
CA ALA A 68 -12.29 20.35 -17.24
C ALA A 68 -12.00 21.86 -17.18
N ASP A 69 -13.04 22.70 -17.23
CA ASP A 69 -12.91 24.15 -17.15
C ASP A 69 -12.40 24.60 -15.76
N PHE A 70 -12.80 23.94 -14.68
CA PHE A 70 -12.36 24.26 -13.31
C PHE A 70 -11.05 23.58 -12.88
N LYS A 71 -10.76 22.39 -13.41
CA LYS A 71 -9.62 21.57 -12.95
C LYS A 71 -8.30 22.18 -13.40
N LYS A 72 -7.57 22.75 -12.44
CA LYS A 72 -6.19 23.21 -12.63
C LYS A 72 -5.19 22.12 -12.26
N ASN A 73 -4.21 21.88 -13.12
CA ASN A 73 -3.10 20.96 -12.83
C ASN A 73 -2.00 21.69 -12.04
N LEU A 74 -2.28 21.97 -10.76
CA LEU A 74 -1.32 22.61 -9.87
C LEU A 74 -0.42 21.58 -9.15
N PRO A 75 0.81 21.92 -8.76
CA PRO A 75 1.62 21.09 -7.86
C PRO A 75 0.92 20.85 -6.51
N TRP A 76 1.18 19.72 -5.86
CA TRP A 76 0.54 19.37 -4.57
C TRP A 76 0.72 20.45 -3.49
N VAL A 77 1.88 21.13 -3.45
CA VAL A 77 2.18 22.19 -2.48
C VAL A 77 1.13 23.32 -2.51
N GLU A 78 0.52 23.58 -3.67
CA GLU A 78 -0.52 24.60 -3.82
C GLU A 78 -1.92 24.05 -3.56
N ARG A 79 -2.14 22.74 -3.79
CA ARG A 79 -3.44 22.11 -3.59
C ARG A 79 -3.69 21.69 -2.14
N LEU A 80 -2.64 21.23 -1.45
CA LEU A 80 -2.64 20.72 -0.07
C LEU A 80 -3.76 19.69 0.22
N ASP A 81 -4.23 19.00 -0.81
CA ASP A 81 -5.27 17.99 -0.73
C ASP A 81 -4.65 16.59 -0.85
N LEU A 82 -5.26 15.63 -0.14
CA LEU A 82 -4.91 14.21 -0.21
C LEU A 82 -6.20 13.41 -0.30
N THR A 83 -6.41 12.75 -1.43
CA THR A 83 -7.56 11.88 -1.65
C THR A 83 -7.16 10.43 -1.40
N ASN A 84 -6.96 10.10 -0.12
CA ASN A 84 -6.50 8.78 0.28
C ASN A 84 -7.67 7.87 0.63
N LYS A 85 -7.54 6.60 0.25
CA LYS A 85 -8.37 5.53 0.81
C LYS A 85 -7.92 5.23 2.25
N PRO A 86 -8.80 4.71 3.11
CA PRO A 86 -8.43 4.26 4.46
C PRO A 86 -7.27 3.26 4.40
N VAL A 87 -6.44 3.23 5.45
CA VAL A 87 -5.42 2.18 5.59
C VAL A 87 -6.13 0.82 5.62
N ASP A 88 -5.62 -0.10 4.82
CA ASP A 88 -6.04 -1.49 4.90
C ASP A 88 -5.56 -2.08 6.23
N ASP A 89 -6.51 -2.45 7.08
CA ASP A 89 -6.20 -3.17 8.30
C ASP A 89 -5.85 -4.62 7.95
N VAL A 90 -4.55 -4.89 7.84
CA VAL A 90 -4.00 -6.21 7.50
C VAL A 90 -4.41 -7.28 8.53
N LEU A 91 -4.62 -6.88 9.80
CA LEU A 91 -5.06 -7.78 10.86
C LEU A 91 -6.55 -8.08 10.71
N ALA A 92 -7.38 -7.06 10.51
CA ALA A 92 -8.82 -7.26 10.26
C ALA A 92 -9.10 -8.09 9.00
N LYS A 93 -8.31 -7.89 7.92
CA LYS A 93 -8.38 -8.74 6.72
C LYS A 93 -7.99 -10.20 7.00
N ALA A 94 -7.02 -10.45 7.88
CA ALA A 94 -6.63 -11.80 8.28
C ALA A 94 -7.68 -12.47 9.18
N GLU A 95 -8.44 -11.68 9.94
CA GLU A 95 -9.52 -12.12 10.82
C GLU A 95 -10.89 -12.26 10.11
N GLY A 96 -10.97 -11.95 8.81
CA GLY A 96 -12.21 -12.05 8.02
C GLY A 96 -13.23 -10.94 8.30
N ARG A 97 -12.81 -9.81 8.87
CA ARG A 97 -13.66 -8.62 9.04
C ARG A 97 -14.02 -8.00 7.69
N PRO A 98 -15.15 -7.27 7.60
CA PRO A 98 -15.58 -6.62 6.38
C PRO A 98 -14.47 -5.70 5.83
N SER A 99 -14.40 -5.61 4.51
CA SER A 99 -13.45 -4.72 3.87
C SER A 99 -13.77 -3.25 4.23
N ASN A 100 -12.82 -2.33 4.04
CA ASN A 100 -13.07 -0.90 4.27
C ASN A 100 -14.25 -0.34 3.45
N ASP A 101 -14.68 -1.03 2.39
CA ASP A 101 -15.80 -0.65 1.55
C ASP A 101 -17.17 -1.11 2.11
N ASP A 102 -17.18 -1.98 3.13
CA ASP A 102 -18.38 -2.57 3.76
C ASP A 102 -18.72 -1.93 5.12
N VAL A 103 -18.18 -0.74 5.42
CA VAL A 103 -18.41 -0.04 6.68
C VAL A 103 -19.89 0.36 6.79
N ASN A 104 -20.57 -0.08 7.85
CA ASN A 104 -21.94 0.32 8.12
C ASN A 104 -21.97 1.81 8.52
N PRO A 105 -22.61 2.70 7.73
CA PRO A 105 -22.62 4.14 8.03
C PRO A 105 -23.31 4.47 9.35
N GLU A 106 -24.26 3.64 9.79
CA GLU A 106 -25.07 3.86 10.99
C GLU A 106 -24.44 3.29 12.26
N ASP A 107 -23.30 2.60 12.12
CA ASP A 107 -22.47 2.22 13.26
C ASP A 107 -21.41 3.30 13.50
N ASP A 108 -21.66 4.12 14.53
CA ASP A 108 -20.79 5.23 14.92
C ASP A 108 -19.34 4.79 15.16
N PHE A 109 -19.10 3.60 15.70
CA PHE A 109 -17.75 3.11 15.96
C PHE A 109 -17.01 2.77 14.67
N GLN A 110 -17.69 2.10 13.73
CA GLN A 110 -17.07 1.75 12.45
C GLN A 110 -16.80 2.99 11.61
N ARG A 111 -17.73 3.94 11.61
CA ARG A 111 -17.58 5.22 10.91
C ARG A 111 -16.42 6.04 11.49
N GLU A 112 -16.32 6.15 12.80
CA GLU A 112 -15.19 6.84 13.45
C GLU A 112 -13.86 6.12 13.16
N MET A 113 -13.84 4.79 13.23
CA MET A 113 -12.65 4.00 12.91
C MET A 113 -12.21 4.16 11.45
N TYR A 114 -13.16 4.31 10.51
CA TYR A 114 -12.88 4.61 9.11
C TYR A 114 -12.21 5.98 8.96
N PHE A 115 -12.72 7.02 9.63
CA PHE A 115 -12.12 8.35 9.61
C PHE A 115 -10.71 8.36 10.21
N ILE A 116 -10.50 7.66 11.32
CA ILE A 116 -9.18 7.49 11.94
C ILE A 116 -8.22 6.77 10.98
N SER A 117 -8.66 5.67 10.38
CA SER A 117 -7.86 4.89 9.42
C SER A 117 -7.52 5.71 8.17
N LYS A 118 -8.43 6.56 7.70
CA LYS A 118 -8.18 7.49 6.59
C LYS A 118 -7.17 8.58 6.97
N ALA A 119 -7.26 9.14 8.17
CA ALA A 119 -6.29 10.11 8.69
C ALA A 119 -4.90 9.49 8.87
N GLN A 120 -4.83 8.24 9.32
CA GLN A 120 -3.55 7.51 9.36
C GLN A 120 -2.97 7.34 7.95
N ALA A 121 -3.79 7.01 6.95
CA ALA A 121 -3.34 6.84 5.58
C ALA A 121 -2.70 8.12 5.02
N THR A 122 -3.31 9.28 5.28
CA THR A 122 -2.78 10.59 4.86
C THR A 122 -1.45 10.89 5.53
N VAL A 123 -1.33 10.68 6.84
CA VAL A 123 -0.05 10.88 7.56
C VAL A 123 1.02 9.90 7.07
N LEU A 124 0.67 8.63 6.80
CA LEU A 124 1.61 7.67 6.24
C LEU A 124 2.08 8.09 4.85
N GLU A 125 1.19 8.57 3.97
CA GLU A 125 1.59 9.05 2.65
C GLU A 125 2.51 10.25 2.72
N MET A 126 2.21 11.21 3.60
CA MET A 126 3.06 12.37 3.85
C MET A 126 4.42 12.00 4.43
N SER A 127 4.48 10.97 5.29
CA SER A 127 5.73 10.49 5.87
C SER A 127 6.51 9.54 4.95
N LYS A 128 5.91 8.99 3.88
CA LYS A 128 6.63 8.21 2.85
C LYS A 128 7.69 9.05 2.13
N THR A 129 7.55 10.38 2.16
CA THR A 129 8.53 11.35 1.67
C THR A 129 9.65 11.69 2.65
N ASP A 130 9.57 11.28 3.93
CA ASP A 130 10.63 11.61 4.89
C ASP A 130 11.81 10.64 4.77
N GLN A 131 12.83 11.08 4.04
CA GLN A 131 14.14 10.42 3.94
C GLN A 131 14.72 10.08 5.31
N HIS A 132 14.37 10.84 6.36
CA HIS A 132 14.82 10.59 7.72
C HIS A 132 14.20 9.31 8.32
N HIS A 133 12.89 9.11 8.19
CA HIS A 133 12.23 7.90 8.69
C HIS A 133 12.68 6.63 7.96
N GLN A 134 12.98 6.72 6.65
CA GLN A 134 13.58 5.60 5.92
C GLN A 134 14.98 5.23 6.45
N LYS A 135 15.80 6.24 6.79
CA LYS A 135 17.12 6.02 7.42
C LYS A 135 16.98 5.40 8.82
N ILE A 136 15.99 5.81 9.61
CA ILE A 136 15.70 5.21 10.93
C ILE A 136 15.30 3.74 10.77
N ARG A 137 14.34 3.44 9.88
CA ARG A 137 13.91 2.05 9.62
C ARG A 137 15.06 1.17 9.17
N LYS A 138 15.90 1.66 8.25
CA LYS A 138 17.10 0.94 7.80
C LYS A 138 18.05 0.62 8.96
N LYS A 139 18.31 1.58 9.86
CA LYS A 139 19.14 1.37 11.06
C LYS A 139 18.51 0.35 12.03
N LEU A 140 17.19 0.38 12.21
CA LEU A 140 16.49 -0.55 13.09
C LEU A 140 16.54 -1.99 12.57
N MET A 141 16.26 -2.18 11.26
CA MET A 141 16.39 -3.48 10.60
C MET A 141 17.82 -4.01 10.63
N GLN A 142 18.82 -3.14 10.42
CA GLN A 142 20.23 -3.53 10.53
C GLN A 142 20.59 -4.02 11.95
N LYS A 143 20.08 -3.37 13.00
CA LYS A 143 20.28 -3.82 14.38
C LYS A 143 19.62 -5.16 14.65
N GLN A 144 18.40 -5.37 14.17
CA GLN A 144 17.67 -6.63 14.28
C GLN A 144 18.45 -7.78 13.65
N VAL A 145 18.87 -7.62 12.39
CA VAL A 145 19.66 -8.62 11.66
C VAL A 145 21.01 -8.88 12.32
N ALA A 146 21.68 -7.83 12.82
CA ALA A 146 22.95 -7.99 13.54
C ALA A 146 22.77 -8.79 14.84
N MET A 147 21.69 -8.54 15.59
CA MET A 147 21.36 -9.27 16.81
C MET A 147 21.07 -10.74 16.50
N GLU A 148 20.20 -11.02 15.53
CA GLU A 148 19.86 -12.38 15.10
C GLU A 148 21.09 -13.16 14.61
N ASN A 149 21.96 -12.52 13.82
CA ASN A 149 23.21 -13.14 13.37
C ASN A 149 24.15 -13.44 14.54
N SER A 150 24.19 -12.58 15.56
CA SER A 150 24.99 -12.83 16.76
C SER A 150 24.47 -14.01 17.58
N GLU A 151 23.15 -14.17 17.67
CA GLU A 151 22.51 -15.30 18.35
C GLU A 151 22.73 -16.61 17.59
N LYS A 152 22.53 -16.60 16.26
CA LYS A 152 22.87 -17.74 15.39
C LYS A 152 24.34 -18.13 15.53
N ALA A 153 25.24 -17.15 15.60
CA ALA A 153 26.66 -17.39 15.80
C ALA A 153 26.97 -18.01 17.18
N LYS A 154 26.32 -17.57 18.26
CA LYS A 154 26.45 -18.19 19.59
C LYS A 154 26.00 -19.65 19.58
N LYS A 155 24.82 -19.92 19.01
CA LYS A 155 24.27 -21.28 18.88
C LYS A 155 25.21 -22.20 18.08
N LEU A 156 25.76 -21.70 16.97
CA LEU A 156 26.71 -22.45 16.15
C LEU A 156 28.01 -22.75 16.93
N ARG A 157 28.51 -21.80 17.74
CA ARG A 157 29.71 -21.99 18.58
C ARG A 157 29.49 -23.06 19.64
N GLU A 158 28.33 -23.06 20.28
CA GLU A 158 27.95 -24.07 21.27
C GLU A 158 27.85 -25.47 20.65
N GLN A 159 27.20 -25.59 19.50
CA GLN A 159 27.13 -26.85 18.75
C GLN A 159 28.52 -27.37 18.38
N ARG A 160 29.43 -26.50 17.90
CA ARG A 160 30.82 -26.87 17.60
C ARG A 160 31.59 -27.30 18.85
N LYS A 161 31.39 -26.62 19.98
CA LYS A 161 32.03 -26.98 21.26
C LYS A 161 31.54 -28.33 21.77
N PHE A 162 30.23 -28.57 21.69
CA PHE A 162 29.63 -29.85 22.06
C PHE A 162 30.11 -30.98 21.13
N GLY A 163 30.12 -30.76 19.82
CA GLY A 163 30.64 -31.73 18.85
C GLY A 163 32.08 -32.16 19.14
N LYS A 164 32.97 -31.23 19.51
CA LYS A 164 34.34 -31.56 19.93
C LYS A 164 34.39 -32.38 21.22
N LYS A 165 33.59 -32.03 22.23
CA LYS A 165 33.50 -32.80 23.49
C LYS A 165 33.03 -34.23 23.23
N VAL A 166 31.98 -34.38 22.42
CA VAL A 166 31.42 -35.69 22.05
C VAL A 166 32.46 -36.54 21.32
N GLN A 167 33.20 -35.97 20.38
CA GLN A 167 34.27 -36.71 19.68
C GLN A 167 35.35 -37.24 20.64
N VAL A 168 35.79 -36.41 21.59
CA VAL A 168 36.77 -36.81 22.60
C VAL A 168 36.22 -37.90 23.51
N GLU A 169 34.98 -37.74 24.00
CA GLU A 169 34.33 -38.71 24.87
C GLU A 169 34.13 -40.07 24.17
N VAL A 170 33.72 -40.05 22.90
CA VAL A 170 33.58 -41.26 22.07
C VAL A 170 34.92 -41.96 21.89
N LEU A 171 36.00 -41.21 21.64
CA LEU A 171 37.33 -41.79 21.50
C LEU A 171 37.82 -42.42 22.81
N GLN A 172 37.62 -41.75 23.95
CA GLN A 172 37.97 -42.28 25.26
C GLN A 172 37.15 -43.53 25.60
N LYS A 173 35.83 -43.52 25.34
CA LYS A 173 34.97 -44.69 25.51
C LYS A 173 35.45 -45.87 24.67
N ARG A 174 35.81 -45.66 23.39
CA ARG A 174 36.38 -46.71 22.53
C ARG A 174 37.70 -47.26 23.05
N GLN A 175 38.60 -46.39 23.53
CA GLN A 175 39.87 -46.83 24.10
C GLN A 175 39.68 -47.61 25.41
N LYS A 176 38.75 -47.16 26.27
CA LYS A 176 38.38 -47.86 27.50
C LYS A 176 37.81 -49.24 27.19
N GLN A 177 36.81 -49.31 26.30
CA GLN A 177 36.24 -50.58 25.83
C GLN A 177 37.32 -51.52 25.26
N LYS A 178 38.26 -51.00 24.46
CA LYS A 178 39.38 -51.81 23.94
C LYS A 178 40.30 -52.32 25.06
N ARG A 179 40.60 -51.50 26.08
CA ARG A 179 41.41 -51.92 27.24
C ARG A 179 40.70 -52.96 28.09
N ASP A 180 39.41 -52.74 28.36
CA ASP A 180 38.57 -53.65 29.14
C ASP A 180 38.46 -55.00 28.41
N MET A 181 38.22 -54.97 27.09
CA MET A 181 38.22 -56.16 26.22
C MET A 181 39.58 -56.87 26.22
N MET A 182 40.70 -56.15 26.06
CA MET A 182 42.04 -56.74 26.11
C MET A 182 42.35 -57.37 27.48
N THR A 183 41.82 -56.80 28.56
CA THR A 183 41.99 -57.34 29.91
C THR A 183 41.15 -58.59 30.10
N ALA A 184 39.91 -58.61 29.59
CA ALA A 184 39.05 -59.80 29.58
C ALA A 184 39.68 -60.94 28.75
N VAL A 185 40.20 -60.66 27.56
CA VAL A 185 40.92 -61.64 26.72
C VAL A 185 42.14 -62.21 27.47
N LYS A 186 42.95 -61.36 28.12
CA LYS A 186 44.10 -61.83 28.91
C LYS A 186 43.70 -62.68 30.12
N LYS A 187 42.57 -62.37 30.78
CA LYS A 187 42.03 -63.17 31.89
C LYS A 187 41.54 -64.55 31.40
N TYR A 188 40.87 -64.58 30.25
CA TYR A 188 40.45 -65.82 29.59
C TYR A 188 41.66 -66.67 29.16
N GLN A 189 42.67 -66.07 28.51
CA GLN A 189 43.92 -66.76 28.13
C GLN A 189 44.70 -67.34 29.32
N ARG A 190 44.56 -66.76 30.52
CA ARG A 190 45.19 -67.25 31.76
C ARG A 190 44.34 -68.29 32.50
N GLY A 191 43.18 -68.69 31.97
CA GLY A 191 42.30 -69.70 32.56
C GLY A 191 41.57 -69.26 33.82
N MET A 192 41.53 -67.94 34.12
CA MET A 192 40.83 -67.41 35.30
C MET A 192 39.31 -67.27 35.09
N THR A 193 38.84 -67.37 33.85
CA THR A 193 37.42 -67.29 33.48
C THR A 193 37.18 -68.26 32.32
N ASP A 194 36.25 -69.20 32.48
CA ASP A 194 36.01 -70.28 31.50
C ASP A 194 34.93 -69.92 30.47
N LYS A 195 34.12 -68.89 30.74
CA LYS A 195 33.03 -68.40 29.86
C LYS A 195 33.44 -67.14 29.10
N LEU A 196 33.09 -67.08 27.81
CA LEU A 196 33.41 -65.98 26.88
C LEU A 196 32.41 -64.80 26.99
N ASP A 197 32.02 -64.43 28.21
CA ASP A 197 30.97 -63.42 28.46
C ASP A 197 31.33 -62.01 27.93
N PHE A 198 32.60 -61.76 27.60
CA PHE A 198 33.05 -60.47 27.03
C PHE A 198 32.74 -60.33 25.52
N LEU A 199 32.45 -61.43 24.81
CA LEU A 199 32.06 -61.44 23.39
C LEU A 199 30.55 -61.26 23.18
N GLU A 200 29.76 -61.53 24.21
CA GLU A 200 28.32 -61.23 24.26
C GLU A 200 28.14 -59.75 24.61
N GLY A 201 28.59 -58.84 23.74
CA GLY A 201 28.35 -57.41 23.94
C GLY A 201 26.86 -57.12 24.13
N ASP A 202 26.49 -56.50 25.27
CA ASP A 202 25.16 -56.03 25.65
C ASP A 202 23.99 -56.71 24.91
N LYS A 203 23.90 -58.04 25.03
CA LYS A 203 22.71 -58.81 24.64
C LYS A 203 21.91 -59.20 25.87
N GLU A 204 21.66 -58.24 26.76
CA GLU A 204 20.58 -58.37 27.74
C GLU A 204 19.45 -57.40 27.37
N GLY A 205 18.28 -57.96 27.04
CA GLY A 205 17.01 -57.22 27.03
C GLY A 205 16.33 -56.98 25.68
N LYS A 206 16.10 -58.03 24.86
CA LYS A 206 15.00 -58.02 23.86
C LYS A 206 13.92 -59.04 24.25
N ASN A 207 13.04 -58.63 25.17
CA ASN A 207 11.65 -59.11 25.28
C ASN A 207 10.75 -57.85 25.24
N GLY A 208 9.78 -57.82 24.30
CA GLY A 208 9.07 -56.61 23.83
C GLY A 208 8.02 -56.01 24.78
N PRO A 209 7.22 -55.02 24.30
CA PRO A 209 6.21 -55.32 23.30
C PRO A 209 6.19 -54.41 22.06
N ALA A 210 5.45 -54.87 21.06
CA ALA A 210 5.20 -54.25 19.77
C ALA A 210 4.29 -53.00 19.84
N SER A 211 4.24 -52.28 18.71
CA SER A 211 3.46 -51.05 18.38
C SER A 211 4.25 -49.76 18.64
N SER A 212 4.52 -48.87 17.68
CA SER A 212 3.77 -48.51 16.48
C SER A 212 4.70 -48.01 15.37
N LYS A 213 4.32 -48.31 14.13
CA LYS A 213 4.88 -47.70 12.92
C LYS A 213 4.69 -46.18 13.01
N ASN A 214 5.77 -45.40 12.97
CA ASN A 214 5.71 -44.09 12.33
C ASN A 214 6.65 -44.07 11.13
N ARG A 215 5.97 -44.03 9.98
CA ARG A 215 6.48 -43.86 8.64
C ARG A 215 7.41 -42.64 8.59
N TRP A 216 8.58 -42.84 7.98
CA TRP A 216 9.24 -41.79 7.20
C TRP A 216 8.23 -41.26 6.17
N ALA A 217 7.56 -40.16 6.49
CA ALA A 217 6.97 -39.28 5.50
C ALA A 217 8.07 -38.31 5.06
N LYS A 218 8.63 -38.64 3.89
CA LYS A 218 9.44 -37.75 3.08
C LYS A 218 8.45 -36.83 2.37
N GLU A 219 8.26 -35.62 2.88
CA GLU A 219 7.75 -34.47 2.13
C GLU A 219 8.90 -33.47 2.13
N GLU A 220 9.82 -33.50 1.16
CA GLU A 220 9.67 -32.84 -0.15
C GLU A 220 8.60 -31.75 -0.17
N GLY A 221 9.05 -30.53 0.09
CA GLY A 221 8.24 -29.34 0.13
C GLY A 221 9.06 -28.06 0.19
N GLU A 222 10.15 -27.96 -0.57
CA GLU A 222 10.72 -26.65 -0.92
C GLU A 222 10.55 -26.48 -2.43
N ARG A 223 9.35 -25.99 -2.78
CA ARG A 223 9.05 -25.48 -4.12
C ARG A 223 9.94 -24.28 -4.37
N ASP A 224 10.76 -24.41 -5.40
CA ASP A 224 11.24 -23.31 -6.23
C ASP A 224 10.16 -22.26 -6.43
N LEU A 225 10.41 -21.05 -5.94
CA LEU A 225 9.88 -19.83 -6.52
C LEU A 225 11.00 -18.77 -6.56
N SER A 226 11.96 -19.03 -7.45
CA SER A 226 12.70 -17.96 -8.13
C SER A 226 12.79 -18.27 -9.62
N ARG A 227 11.73 -17.97 -10.37
CA ARG A 227 11.82 -17.66 -11.80
C ARG A 227 10.57 -16.91 -12.29
N VAL A 228 10.82 -15.66 -12.70
CA VAL A 228 10.02 -14.74 -13.54
C VAL A 228 8.75 -14.17 -12.92
#